data_AF-A0A7X9EAX9-F1
#
_entry.id   AF-A0A7X9EAX9-F1
#
_cell.length_a   1.000
_cell.length_b   1.000
_cell.length_c   1.000
_cell.angle_alpha   90.00
_cell.angle_beta   90.00
_cell.angle_gamma   90.00
#
_symmetry.space_group_name_H-M   'P 1'
#
loop_
_entity.id
_entity.type
_entity.pdbx_description
1 polymer ?
#
loop_
_entity_poly.entity_id
_entity_poly.type
_entity_poly.pdbx_seq_one_letter_code
_entity_poly.pdbx_strand_id
1 'polypeptide(L)' 'IRGSDEWVADYKIRVTVEKNIQYLKEPMGCGRLKTRDNKTIKADLYLAGITQLITVILADKIHKHEYLRSLRPLIA' A
#
# COMPACT_ATOMS: atom_id res chain seq x y z
N ILE A 1 18.53 16.35 14.91
CA ILE A 1 18.49 17.76 14.40
C ILE A 1 18.04 17.69 12.95
N ARG A 2 17.19 18.61 12.44
CA ARG A 2 16.80 18.52 11.03
C ARG A 2 18.03 18.63 10.13
N GLY A 3 18.22 17.66 9.25
CA GLY A 3 19.42 17.57 8.40
C GLY A 3 20.63 16.86 9.04
N SER A 4 20.53 16.32 10.27
CA SER A 4 21.52 15.38 10.79
C SER A 4 21.40 14.02 10.09
N ASP A 5 22.47 13.22 10.12
CA ASP A 5 22.48 11.89 9.49
C ASP A 5 21.35 10.99 10.02
N GLU A 6 21.13 11.00 11.34
CA GLU A 6 20.00 10.32 11.99
C GLU A 6 18.64 10.80 11.43
N TRP A 7 18.45 12.12 11.30
CA TRP A 7 17.21 12.67 10.77
C TRP A 7 17.00 12.26 9.30
N VAL A 8 18.05 12.26 8.49
CA VAL A 8 17.99 11.84 7.08
C VAL A 8 17.64 10.35 6.97
N ALA A 9 18.24 9.51 7.81
CA ALA A 9 17.96 8.08 7.86
C ALA A 9 16.50 7.80 8.24
N ASP A 10 16.01 8.41 9.33
CA ASP A 10 14.64 8.24 9.80
C ASP A 10 13.62 8.80 8.80
N TYR A 11 13.91 9.95 8.22
CA TYR A 11 13.02 10.58 7.25
C TYR A 11 12.84 9.71 6.00
N LYS A 12 13.88 9.01 5.55
CA LYS A 12 13.79 8.04 4.44
C LYS A 12 12.84 6.88 4.75
N ILE A 13 12.91 6.33 5.97
CA ILE A 13 12.00 5.27 6.42
C ILE A 13 10.57 5.80 6.46
N ARG A 14 10.36 6.96 7.09
CA ARG A 14 9.05 7.60 7.16
C ARG A 14 8.44 7.80 5.77
N VAL A 15 9.19 8.35 4.81
CA VAL A 15 8.69 8.54 3.43
C VAL A 15 8.22 7.23 2.81
N THR A 16 8.92 6.14 3.09
CA THR A 16 8.55 4.79 2.60
C THR A 16 7.26 4.30 3.26
N VAL A 17 7.15 4.46 4.58
CA VAL A 17 5.95 4.10 5.35
C VAL A 17 4.73 4.88 4.87
N GLU A 18 4.84 6.21 4.73
CA GLU A 18 3.74 7.08 4.28
C GLU A 18 3.26 6.71 2.88
N LYS A 19 4.19 6.39 1.97
CA LYS A 19 3.84 5.90 0.62
C LYS A 19 3.08 4.59 0.67
N ASN A 20 3.51 3.64 1.50
CA ASN A 20 2.83 2.35 1.65
C ASN A 20 1.42 2.51 2.24
N ILE A 21 1.26 3.39 3.24
CA ILE A 21 -0.04 3.74 3.80
C ILE A 21 -0.95 4.32 2.71
N GLN A 22 -0.43 5.19 1.84
CA GLN A 22 -1.19 5.74 0.73
C GLN A 22 -1.64 4.66 -0.27
N TYR A 23 -0.79 3.68 -0.58
CA TYR A 23 -1.13 2.58 -1.49
C TYR A 23 -2.21 1.64 -0.91
N LEU A 24 -2.21 1.43 0.41
CA LEU A 24 -3.29 0.70 1.08
C LEU A 24 -4.60 1.49 1.08
N LYS A 25 -4.54 2.80 1.35
CA LYS A 25 -5.76 3.63 1.45
C LYS A 25 -6.48 3.77 0.11
N GLU A 26 -5.76 4.14 -0.94
CA GLU A 26 -6.38 4.59 -2.21
C GLU A 26 -6.48 3.47 -3.26
N PRO A 27 -5.38 2.85 -3.73
CA PRO A 27 -5.43 1.70 -4.62
C PRO A 27 -6.17 0.48 -4.07
N MET A 28 -5.99 0.13 -2.79
CA MET A 28 -6.61 -1.06 -2.18
C MET A 28 -7.96 -0.77 -1.48
N GLY A 29 -8.40 0.49 -1.46
CA GLY A 29 -9.73 0.87 -0.97
C GLY A 29 -9.90 0.94 0.56
N CYS A 30 -8.83 0.80 1.35
CA CYS A 30 -8.92 0.87 2.81
C CYS A 30 -9.23 2.29 3.35
N GLY A 31 -9.10 3.34 2.53
CA GLY A 31 -9.29 4.73 2.95
C GLY A 31 -10.77 5.16 3.06
N ARG A 32 -11.71 4.37 2.50
CA ARG A 32 -13.14 4.72 2.42
C ARG A 32 -14.03 3.52 2.74
N LEU A 33 -13.76 2.85 3.86
CA LEU A 33 -14.55 1.70 4.30
C LEU A 33 -15.99 2.11 4.63
N LYS A 34 -16.97 1.34 4.16
CA LYS A 34 -18.40 1.50 4.50
C LYS A 34 -18.76 0.77 5.80
N THR A 35 -17.97 -0.23 6.17
CA THR A 35 -18.18 -1.05 7.36
C THR A 35 -17.70 -0.32 8.62
N ARG A 36 -18.43 -0.48 9.73
CA ARG A 36 -18.10 0.11 11.03
C ARG A 36 -17.73 -0.93 12.10
N ASP A 37 -17.87 -2.22 11.79
CA ASP A 37 -17.45 -3.30 12.66
C ASP A 37 -15.92 -3.48 12.65
N ASN A 38 -15.32 -3.59 13.83
CA ASN A 38 -13.87 -3.67 14.00
C ASN A 38 -13.30 -4.97 13.41
N LYS A 39 -14.01 -6.10 13.53
CA LYS A 39 -13.52 -7.39 13.03
C LYS A 39 -13.47 -7.36 11.50
N THR A 40 -14.51 -6.84 10.87
CA THR A 40 -14.53 -6.70 9.41
C THR A 40 -13.48 -5.72 8.92
N ILE A 41 -13.30 -4.56 9.57
CA ILE A 41 -12.23 -3.60 9.20
C ILE A 41 -10.85 -4.25 9.26
N LYS A 42 -10.57 -5.06 10.29
CA LYS A 42 -9.30 -5.80 10.40
C LYS A 42 -9.14 -6.82 9.29
N ALA A 43 -10.20 -7.58 8.99
CA ALA A 43 -10.18 -8.55 7.89
C ALA A 43 -9.93 -7.86 6.55
N ASP A 44 -10.63 -6.75 6.26
CA ASP A 44 -10.46 -5.95 5.05
C ASP A 44 -9.02 -5.44 4.91
N LEU A 45 -8.40 -4.99 6.01
CA LEU A 45 -7.00 -4.55 6.00
C LEU A 45 -6.03 -5.69 5.66
N TYR A 46 -6.22 -6.88 6.23
CA TYR A 46 -5.39 -8.04 5.92
C TYR A 46 -5.55 -8.48 4.47
N LEU A 47 -6.78 -8.52 3.98
CA LEU A 47 -7.07 -8.85 2.59
C LEU A 47 -6.41 -7.84 1.64
N ALA A 48 -6.52 -6.54 1.91
CA ALA A 48 -5.85 -5.50 1.14
C ALA A 48 -4.32 -5.67 1.10
N GLY A 49 -3.70 -6.03 2.22
CA GLY A 49 -2.26 -6.32 2.28
C GLY A 49 -1.86 -7.53 1.42
N ILE A 50 -2.63 -8.63 1.50
CA ILE A 50 -2.42 -9.82 0.67
C ILE A 50 -2.60 -9.47 -0.82
N THR A 51 -3.66 -8.74 -1.17
CA THR A 51 -3.94 -8.29 -2.53
C THR A 51 -2.81 -7.40 -3.08
N GLN A 52 -2.22 -6.53 -2.26
CA GLN A 52 -1.08 -5.73 -2.66
C GLN A 52 0.14 -6.60 -3.03
N LEU A 53 0.43 -7.65 -2.26
CA LEU A 53 1.52 -8.58 -2.57
C LEU A 53 1.24 -9.36 -3.86
N ILE A 54 0.01 -9.83 -4.05
CA ILE A 54 -0.41 -10.49 -5.30
C ILE A 54 -0.28 -9.55 -6.50
N THR A 55 -0.66 -8.28 -6.34
CA THR A 55 -0.53 -7.24 -7.38
C THR A 55 0.92 -7.09 -7.81
N VAL A 56 1.86 -7.07 -6.86
CA VAL A 56 3.31 -7.01 -7.14
C VAL A 56 3.76 -8.21 -7.95
N ILE A 57 3.39 -9.43 -7.52
CA ILE A 57 3.76 -10.67 -8.22
C ILE A 57 3.18 -10.67 -9.64
N LEU A 58 1.89 -10.34 -9.79
CA LEU A 58 1.22 -10.34 -11.08
C LEU A 58 1.85 -9.34 -12.05
N ALA A 59 2.06 -8.09 -11.61
CA ALA A 59 2.67 -7.03 -12.41
C ALA A 59 4.07 -7.41 -12.90
N ASP A 60 4.87 -8.08 -12.05
CA ASP A 60 6.18 -8.60 -12.46
C ASP A 60 6.06 -9.71 -13.51
N LYS A 61 5.13 -10.67 -13.32
CA LYS A 61 4.92 -11.80 -14.24
C LYS A 61 4.44 -11.38 -15.63
N ILE A 62 3.68 -10.28 -15.73
CA ILE A 62 3.22 -9.75 -17.02
C ILE A 62 4.17 -8.68 -17.58
N HIS A 63 5.32 -8.43 -16.95
CA HIS A 63 6.30 -7.40 -17.31
C HIS A 63 5.71 -5.98 -17.37
N LYS A 64 4.75 -5.68 -16.48
CA LYS A 64 4.09 -4.37 -16.35
C LYS A 64 4.41 -3.74 -15.01
N HIS A 65 5.68 -3.36 -14.81
CA HIS A 65 6.15 -2.81 -13.55
C HIS A 65 5.48 -1.49 -13.17
N GLU A 66 4.89 -0.78 -14.13
CA GLU A 66 4.03 0.38 -13.89
C GLU A 66 2.81 0.06 -12.99
N TYR A 67 2.39 -1.20 -12.91
CA TYR A 67 1.21 -1.64 -12.15
C TYR A 67 1.52 -2.19 -10.75
N LEU A 68 2.80 -2.25 -10.34
CA LEU A 68 3.22 -2.79 -9.03
C LEU A 68 2.49 -2.18 -7.81
N ARG A 69 1.95 -0.97 -7.95
CA ARG A 69 1.39 -0.17 -6.85
C ARG A 69 -0.13 -0.01 -6.92
N SER A 70 -0.77 -0.55 -7.94
CA SER A 70 -2.21 -0.36 -8.12
C SER A 70 -2.84 -1.59 -8.75
N LEU A 71 -3.88 -2.09 -8.09
CA LEU A 71 -4.71 -3.16 -8.63
C LEU A 71 -5.60 -2.66 -9.76
N ARG A 72 -6.00 -1.38 -9.76
CA ARG A 72 -7.01 -0.84 -10.69
C ARG A 72 -6.71 -1.12 -12.17
N PRO A 73 -5.47 -0.96 -12.68
CA PRO A 73 -5.15 -1.28 -14.06
C PRO A 73 -5.20 -2.77 -14.41
N LEU A 74 -5.21 -3.67 -13.42
CA LEU A 74 -5.17 -5.12 -13.61
C LEU A 74 -6.57 -5.77 -13.61
N ILE A 75 -7.60 -5.02 -13.21
CA ILE A 75 -8.99 -5.51 -13.08
C ILE A 75 -9.98 -4.75 -13.96
N ALA A 76 -9.48 -3.83 -14.79
CA ALA A 76 -10.28 -2.99 -15.70
C ALA A 76 -10.47 -3.66 -17.06
#